data_AF-A0A1C5XAH5-F1
#
_entry.id   AF-A0A1C5XAH5-F1
#
_cell.length_a   1.000
_cell.length_b   1.000
_cell.length_c   1.000
_cell.angle_alpha   90.00
_cell.angle_beta   90.00
_cell.angle_gamma   90.00
#
_symmetry.space_group_name_H-M   'P 1'
#
loop_
_entity.id
_entity.type
_entity.pdbx_description
1 polymer ?
#
loop_
_entity_poly.entity_id
_entity_poly.type
_entity_poly.pdbx_seq_one_letter_code
_entity_poly.pdbx_strand_id
1 'polypeptide(L)'
;MADSLQTSAFKPLVYKNIAALYNERGEYEEANSYISEAMRDIEVEESLYSIYFLKGDIMNHLNKKDSALYYWNLAKYSFDIETKASAFDRLFELNKEQSRWREAALCADSFIVYFDSIQASAYRAEIGDLMDNHQLEIHKYALLKEHQLAKKKMIYCFWGLFLVLALIYMWRDRCRKNKYIALQKQLNENRAEIMMLSESSAPIEEKSAELHDLKEKNLQICISLFEATEGYKKLNELKNMKPGKRILKIQDYRERIIGDIRESFLDVMNNLRENCRSLTNEDLFYCLLNLLHCPKDLLLGIMDASSDAIKARKHRIKDKMDTVLFDKVFGSDNQKLM
;
A
#
# COMPACT_ATOMS: atom_id res chain seq x y z
N MET A 1 46.12 17.76 24.13
CA MET A 1 46.89 18.58 23.17
C MET A 1 46.00 19.19 22.09
N ALA A 2 45.07 18.45 21.48
CA ALA A 2 44.10 19.03 20.52
C ALA A 2 43.14 20.05 21.16
N ASP A 3 42.60 19.77 22.36
CA ASP A 3 41.69 20.70 23.07
C ASP A 3 42.39 22.00 23.52
N SER A 4 43.66 21.92 23.93
CA SER A 4 44.42 23.11 24.33
C SER A 4 44.76 24.03 23.16
N LEU A 5 44.99 23.46 21.96
CA LEU A 5 45.24 24.20 20.72
C LEU A 5 43.97 24.85 20.17
N GLN A 6 42.81 24.18 20.27
CA GLN A 6 41.53 24.80 19.92
C GLN A 6 41.20 25.97 20.85
N THR A 7 41.42 25.82 22.17
CA THR A 7 41.09 26.88 23.12
C THR A 7 42.01 28.11 22.99
N SER A 8 43.28 27.95 22.58
CA SER A 8 44.18 29.10 22.34
C SER A 8 43.80 29.87 21.08
N ALA A 9 43.43 29.19 19.99
CA ALA A 9 43.08 29.83 18.72
C ALA A 9 41.82 30.71 18.80
N PHE A 10 40.85 30.37 19.67
CA PHE A 10 39.61 31.16 19.82
C PHE A 10 39.75 32.35 20.77
N LYS A 11 40.71 32.33 21.69
CA LYS A 11 40.87 33.36 22.73
C LYS A 11 41.10 34.77 22.15
N PRO A 12 41.99 34.98 21.16
CA PRO A 12 42.14 36.28 20.48
C PRO A 12 40.84 36.78 19.83
N LEU A 13 40.07 35.88 19.20
CA LEU A 13 38.84 36.24 18.51
C LEU A 13 37.73 36.66 19.49
N VAL A 14 37.63 35.99 20.64
CA VAL A 14 36.72 36.37 21.72
C VAL A 14 37.08 37.76 22.26
N TYR A 15 38.35 38.02 22.55
CA TYR A 15 38.78 39.34 23.01
C TYR A 15 38.57 40.43 21.97
N LYS A 16 38.77 40.14 20.67
CA LYS A 16 38.44 41.07 19.58
C LYS A 16 36.95 41.43 19.60
N ASN A 17 36.06 40.44 19.71
CA ASN A 17 34.62 40.69 19.73
C ASN A 17 34.19 41.47 20.98
N ILE A 18 34.76 41.15 22.14
CA ILE A 18 34.55 41.92 23.38
C ILE A 18 35.00 43.38 23.18
N ALA A 19 36.19 43.59 22.62
CA ALA A 19 36.69 44.93 22.34
C ALA A 19 35.79 45.71 21.36
N ALA A 20 35.26 45.05 20.32
CA ALA A 20 34.32 45.65 19.39
C ALA A 20 33.05 46.13 20.11
N LEU A 21 32.48 45.30 20.99
CA LEU A 21 31.31 45.65 21.79
C LEU A 21 31.57 46.85 22.72
N TYR A 22 32.72 46.89 23.41
CA TYR A 22 33.07 48.05 24.24
C TYR A 22 33.29 49.31 23.40
N ASN A 23 33.90 49.19 22.21
CA ASN A 23 34.09 50.29 21.28
C ASN A 23 32.75 50.88 20.80
N GLU A 24 31.77 50.04 20.46
CA GLU A 24 30.41 50.46 20.08
C GLU A 24 29.67 51.17 21.23
N ARG A 25 29.95 50.79 22.48
CA ARG A 25 29.37 51.42 23.68
C ARG A 25 30.03 52.75 24.06
N GLY A 26 31.12 53.12 23.40
CA GLY A 26 31.90 54.32 23.75
C GLY A 26 32.91 54.12 24.89
N GLU A 27 33.06 52.89 25.38
CA GLU A 27 33.99 52.51 26.44
C GLU A 27 35.37 52.18 25.83
N TYR A 28 36.04 53.21 25.33
CA TYR A 28 37.20 53.05 24.44
C TYR A 28 38.47 52.56 25.14
N GLU A 29 38.67 52.85 26.44
CA GLU A 29 39.85 52.39 27.17
C GLU A 29 39.74 50.90 27.54
N GLU A 30 38.55 50.44 27.89
CA GLU A 30 38.22 49.03 28.08
C GLU A 30 38.36 48.28 26.76
N ALA A 31 37.82 48.82 25.66
CA ALA A 31 38.01 48.28 24.32
C ALA A 31 39.50 48.15 23.97
N ASN A 32 40.29 49.18 24.28
CA ASN A 32 41.73 49.21 24.06
C ASN A 32 42.49 48.16 24.88
N SER A 33 42.06 47.90 26.12
CA SER A 33 42.63 46.83 26.94
C SER A 33 42.38 45.45 26.30
N TYR A 34 41.13 45.13 25.99
CA TYR A 34 40.77 43.83 25.43
C TYR A 34 41.38 43.57 24.06
N ILE A 35 41.42 44.56 23.17
CA ILE A 35 42.05 44.38 21.86
C ILE A 35 43.57 44.19 21.98
N SER A 36 44.20 44.79 23.00
CA SER A 36 45.64 44.59 23.26
C SER A 36 45.92 43.16 23.73
N GLU A 37 45.04 42.59 24.57
CA GLU A 37 45.13 41.19 24.96
C GLU A 37 44.90 40.26 23.76
N ALA A 38 43.96 40.59 22.87
CA ALA A 38 43.74 39.84 21.64
C ALA A 38 45.01 39.77 20.76
N MET A 39 45.81 40.84 20.72
CA MET A 39 47.03 40.90 19.92
C MET A 39 48.19 40.06 20.46
N ARG A 40 48.22 39.76 21.76
CA ARG A 40 49.34 39.04 22.40
C ARG A 40 49.34 37.55 22.08
N ASP A 41 48.15 36.96 22.00
CA ASP A 41 47.94 35.51 21.95
C ASP A 41 47.60 35.00 20.54
N ILE A 42 47.83 35.80 19.49
CA ILE A 42 47.39 35.48 18.13
C ILE A 42 48.43 34.67 17.37
N GLU A 43 48.05 33.45 16.99
CA GLU A 43 48.90 32.54 16.21
C GLU A 43 48.63 32.64 14.70
N VAL A 44 47.48 33.21 14.29
CA VAL A 44 47.01 33.21 12.89
C VAL A 44 47.11 34.61 12.28
N GLU A 45 48.01 34.77 11.32
CA GLU A 45 48.32 36.04 10.63
C GLU A 45 47.10 36.65 9.90
N GLU A 46 46.21 35.82 9.34
CA GLU A 46 45.01 36.31 8.64
C GLU A 46 44.04 37.04 9.58
N SER A 47 43.87 36.53 10.80
CA SER A 47 42.98 37.13 11.81
C SER A 47 43.55 38.41 12.43
N LEU A 48 44.87 38.60 12.34
CA LEU A 48 45.60 39.72 12.91
C LEU A 48 45.27 41.06 12.23
N TYR A 49 45.05 41.06 10.92
CA TYR A 49 44.70 42.30 10.19
C TYR A 49 43.35 42.89 10.62
N SER A 50 42.36 42.04 10.91
CA SER A 50 41.06 42.49 11.43
C SER A 50 41.18 43.11 12.84
N ILE A 51 42.13 42.64 13.64
CA ILE A 51 42.44 43.20 14.96
C ILE A 51 43.18 44.54 14.82
N TYR A 52 44.11 44.66 13.88
CA TYR A 52 44.72 45.95 13.57
C TYR A 52 43.68 46.98 13.13
N PHE A 53 42.73 46.60 12.28
CA PHE A 53 41.66 47.50 11.87
C PHE A 53 40.88 48.05 13.08
N LEU A 54 40.37 47.15 13.93
CA LEU A 54 39.64 47.53 15.14
C LEU A 54 40.49 48.33 16.13
N LYS A 55 41.77 48.00 16.27
CA LYS A 55 42.73 48.77 17.06
C LYS A 55 42.87 50.19 16.54
N GLY A 56 42.91 50.37 15.21
CA GLY A 56 42.94 51.67 14.58
C GLY A 56 41.71 52.52 14.90
N ASP A 57 40.52 51.93 14.81
CA ASP A 57 39.26 52.59 15.14
C ASP A 57 39.21 53.03 16.62
N ILE A 58 39.58 52.13 17.54
CA ILE A 58 39.65 52.45 18.98
C ILE A 58 40.66 53.58 19.24
N MET A 59 41.84 53.54 18.61
CA MET A 59 42.84 54.60 18.76
C MET A 59 42.33 55.94 18.23
N ASN A 60 41.58 55.92 17.13
CA ASN A 60 40.98 57.13 16.57
C ASN A 60 39.93 57.73 17.52
N HIS A 61 39.07 56.89 18.11
CA HIS A 61 38.09 57.32 19.12
C HIS A 61 38.75 57.87 20.39
N LEU A 62 39.92 57.34 20.78
CA LEU A 62 40.76 57.88 21.84
C LEU A 62 41.54 59.15 21.43
N ASN A 63 41.27 59.72 20.25
CA ASN A 63 41.94 60.88 19.68
C ASN A 63 43.45 60.70 19.45
N LYS A 64 43.92 59.44 19.35
CA LYS A 64 45.33 59.07 19.06
C LYS A 64 45.48 58.81 17.55
N LYS A 65 45.34 59.86 16.75
CA LYS A 65 45.28 59.78 15.28
C LYS A 65 46.52 59.15 14.64
N ASP A 66 47.72 59.38 15.19
CA ASP A 66 48.96 58.77 14.68
C ASP A 66 48.98 57.25 14.87
N SER A 67 48.49 56.78 16.03
CA SER A 67 48.35 55.34 16.30
C SER A 67 47.27 54.72 15.43
N ALA A 68 46.15 55.43 15.20
CA ALA A 68 45.10 54.98 14.30
C ALA A 68 45.63 54.78 12.87
N LEU A 69 46.35 55.79 12.36
CA LEU A 69 46.99 55.76 11.04
C LEU A 69 47.94 54.56 10.89
N TYR A 70 48.74 54.28 11.92
CA TYR A 70 49.67 53.14 11.91
C TYR A 70 48.92 51.81 11.76
N TYR A 71 47.90 51.57 12.59
CA TYR A 71 47.18 50.31 12.58
C TYR A 71 46.30 50.12 11.35
N TRP A 72 45.65 51.17 10.83
CA TRP A 72 44.94 51.08 9.56
C TRP A 72 45.87 50.81 8.37
N ASN A 73 47.10 51.35 8.40
CA ASN A 73 48.12 51.04 7.39
C ASN A 73 48.60 49.59 7.44
N LEU A 74 48.55 48.92 8.60
CA LEU A 74 48.77 47.48 8.67
C LEU A 74 47.56 46.72 8.15
N ALA A 75 46.34 47.13 8.52
CA ALA A 75 45.10 46.48 8.14
C ALA A 75 44.84 46.46 6.62
N LYS A 76 45.33 47.46 5.87
CA LYS A 76 45.15 47.51 4.39
C LYS A 76 45.81 46.34 3.64
N TYR A 77 46.70 45.59 4.29
CA TYR A 77 47.33 44.40 3.70
C TYR A 77 46.54 43.11 3.97
N SER A 78 45.39 43.17 4.65
CA SER A 78 44.53 42.02 4.95
C SER A 78 44.23 41.17 3.72
N PHE A 79 44.19 39.85 3.85
CA PHE A 79 43.69 38.99 2.76
C PHE A 79 42.18 39.13 2.57
N ASP A 80 41.46 39.50 3.62
CA ASP A 80 40.03 39.78 3.59
C ASP A 80 39.74 41.11 2.90
N ILE A 81 38.91 41.04 1.84
CA ILE A 81 38.55 42.18 0.98
C ILE A 81 37.72 43.20 1.77
N GLU A 82 36.89 42.77 2.71
CA GLU A 82 36.08 43.67 3.55
C GLU A 82 36.99 44.50 4.45
N THR A 83 37.88 43.85 5.20
CA THR A 83 38.87 44.54 6.04
C THR A 83 39.75 45.49 5.22
N LYS A 84 40.15 45.11 3.99
CA LYS A 84 40.87 46.01 3.08
C LYS A 84 40.07 47.24 2.72
N ALA A 85 38.82 47.07 2.28
CA ALA A 85 37.94 48.17 1.91
C ALA A 85 37.75 49.11 3.10
N SER A 86 37.40 48.59 4.28
CA SER A 86 37.24 49.39 5.49
C SER A 86 38.51 50.14 5.90
N ALA A 87 39.69 49.52 5.77
CA ALA A 87 40.96 50.19 6.06
C ALA A 87 41.22 51.36 5.09
N PHE A 88 40.99 51.18 3.79
CA PHE A 88 41.14 52.27 2.81
C PHE A 88 40.13 53.41 3.02
N ASP A 89 38.90 53.09 3.43
CA ASP A 89 37.89 54.09 3.78
C ASP A 89 38.33 54.96 4.97
N ARG A 90 38.77 54.33 6.07
CA ARG A 90 39.29 55.06 7.24
C ARG A 90 40.53 55.90 6.93
N LEU A 91 41.45 55.37 6.11
CA LEU A 91 42.62 56.11 5.65
C LEU A 91 42.21 57.29 4.77
N PHE A 92 41.19 57.14 3.92
CA PHE A 92 40.64 58.22 3.10
C PHE A 92 40.07 59.34 3.98
N GLU A 93 39.21 59.01 4.94
CA GLU A 93 38.60 59.97 5.87
C GLU A 93 39.67 60.77 6.62
N LEU A 94 40.66 60.07 7.21
CA LEU A 94 41.73 60.72 7.96
C LEU A 94 42.61 61.61 7.07
N ASN A 95 42.98 61.16 5.86
CA ASN A 95 43.78 61.96 4.94
C ASN A 95 43.03 63.20 4.45
N LYS A 96 41.70 63.08 4.27
CA LYS A 96 40.83 64.21 3.93
C LYS A 96 40.80 65.23 5.07
N GLU A 97 40.64 64.81 6.32
CA GLU A 97 40.71 65.70 7.49
C GLU A 97 42.05 66.43 7.58
N GLN A 98 43.15 65.74 7.28
CA GLN A 98 44.51 66.31 7.29
C GLN A 98 44.85 67.12 6.02
N SER A 99 43.90 67.33 5.11
CA SER A 99 44.11 68.04 3.84
C SER A 99 45.19 67.41 2.93
N ARG A 100 45.43 66.10 3.08
CA ARG A 100 46.36 65.31 2.24
C ARG A 100 45.62 64.75 1.03
N TRP A 101 45.21 65.65 0.14
CA TRP A 101 44.33 65.33 -0.98
C TRP A 101 44.83 64.24 -1.92
N ARG A 102 46.15 64.17 -2.15
CA ARG A 102 46.75 63.13 -3.00
C ARG A 102 46.62 61.73 -2.38
N GLU A 103 46.92 61.60 -1.10
CA GLU A 103 46.82 60.32 -0.38
C GLU A 103 45.35 59.90 -0.23
N ALA A 104 44.46 60.87 0.02
CA ALA A 104 43.02 60.65 0.05
C ALA A 104 42.50 60.10 -1.29
N ALA A 105 42.88 60.70 -2.42
CA ALA A 105 42.46 60.22 -3.74
C ALA A 105 42.90 58.76 -4.00
N LEU A 106 44.15 58.41 -3.69
CA LEU A 106 44.66 57.04 -3.84
C LEU A 106 43.90 56.03 -2.96
N CYS A 107 43.53 56.44 -1.74
CA CYS A 107 42.74 55.60 -0.84
C CYS A 107 41.31 55.43 -1.37
N ALA A 108 40.69 56.48 -1.90
CA ALA A 108 39.35 56.44 -2.49
C ALA A 108 39.30 55.53 -3.73
N ASP A 109 40.28 55.64 -4.63
CA ASP A 109 40.38 54.77 -5.81
C ASP A 109 40.50 53.30 -5.41
N SER A 110 41.34 53.02 -4.39
CA SER A 110 41.52 51.66 -3.87
C SER A 110 40.23 51.14 -3.20
N PHE A 111 39.56 51.97 -2.40
CA PHE A 111 38.28 51.63 -1.77
C PHE A 111 37.22 51.25 -2.80
N ILE A 112 37.05 52.05 -3.86
CA ILE A 112 36.07 51.79 -4.92
C ILE A 112 36.29 50.42 -5.55
N VAL A 113 37.55 50.08 -5.88
CA VAL A 113 37.88 48.78 -6.48
C VAL A 113 37.50 47.61 -5.57
N TYR A 114 37.81 47.69 -4.28
CA TYR A 114 37.46 46.62 -3.35
C TYR A 114 35.97 46.55 -3.07
N PHE A 115 35.30 47.70 -2.96
CA PHE A 115 33.86 47.78 -2.75
C PHE A 115 33.06 47.18 -3.92
N ASP A 116 33.47 47.46 -5.16
CA ASP A 116 32.86 46.86 -6.35
C ASP A 116 33.04 45.33 -6.37
N SER A 117 34.19 44.83 -5.92
CA SER A 117 34.43 43.39 -5.78
C SER A 117 33.52 42.74 -4.73
N ILE A 118 33.30 43.40 -3.59
CA ILE A 118 32.38 42.94 -2.54
C ILE A 118 30.95 42.87 -3.11
N GLN A 119 30.47 43.94 -3.74
CA GLN A 119 29.14 43.97 -4.36
C GLN A 119 28.98 42.91 -5.46
N ALA A 120 29.99 42.72 -6.31
CA ALA A 120 29.96 41.70 -7.36
C ALA A 120 29.86 40.29 -6.77
N SER A 121 30.49 40.02 -5.63
CA SER A 121 30.39 38.73 -4.94
C SER A 121 28.99 38.50 -4.36
N ALA A 122 28.40 39.51 -3.71
CA ALA A 122 27.05 39.45 -3.15
C ALA A 122 26.00 39.23 -4.24
N TYR A 123 26.09 39.98 -5.35
CA TYR A 123 25.18 39.84 -6.49
C TYR A 123 25.29 38.47 -7.17
N ARG A 124 26.51 37.90 -7.27
CA ARG A 124 26.70 36.54 -7.79
C ARG A 124 26.09 35.48 -6.88
N ALA A 125 26.17 35.64 -5.56
CA ALA A 125 25.56 34.72 -4.62
C ALA A 125 24.03 34.73 -4.76
N GLU A 126 23.42 35.91 -4.82
CA GLU A 126 21.98 36.07 -5.03
C GLU A 126 21.49 35.47 -6.36
N ILE A 127 22.23 35.70 -7.46
CA ILE A 127 21.94 35.05 -8.74
C ILE A 127 22.09 33.53 -8.64
N GLY A 128 23.10 33.04 -7.92
CA GLY A 128 23.32 31.61 -7.69
C GLY A 128 22.10 30.96 -7.03
N ASP A 129 21.59 31.56 -5.96
CA ASP A 129 20.40 31.07 -5.23
C ASP A 129 19.14 31.10 -6.10
N LEU A 130 18.96 32.14 -6.91
CA LEU A 130 17.83 32.24 -7.84
C LEU A 130 17.94 31.16 -8.94
N MET A 131 19.14 30.92 -9.45
CA MET A 131 19.41 29.94 -10.49
C MET A 131 19.26 28.50 -9.99
N ASP A 132 19.70 28.20 -8.77
CA ASP A 132 19.54 26.88 -8.16
C ASP A 132 18.05 26.54 -7.96
N ASN A 133 17.28 27.50 -7.43
CA ASN A 133 15.82 27.37 -7.32
C ASN A 133 15.16 27.11 -8.69
N HIS A 134 15.59 27.83 -9.72
CA HIS A 134 15.07 27.63 -11.08
C HIS A 134 15.44 26.26 -11.66
N GLN A 135 16.67 25.79 -11.45
CA GLN A 135 17.09 24.45 -11.90
C GLN A 135 16.30 23.34 -11.18
N LEU A 136 16.06 23.50 -9.88
CA LEU A 136 15.22 22.57 -9.12
C LEU A 136 13.79 22.51 -9.65
N GLU A 137 13.20 23.65 -10.03
CA GLU A 137 11.88 23.67 -10.67
C GLU A 137 11.88 22.92 -12.00
N ILE A 138 12.86 23.16 -12.88
CA ILE A 138 12.98 22.46 -14.16
C ILE A 138 13.10 20.94 -13.95
N HIS A 139 13.95 20.51 -13.01
CA HIS A 139 14.11 19.10 -12.69
C HIS A 139 12.82 18.45 -12.17
N LYS A 140 12.09 19.15 -11.30
CA LYS A 140 10.77 18.70 -10.85
C LYS A 140 9.83 18.55 -12.06
N TYR A 141 9.69 19.58 -12.90
CA TYR A 141 8.81 19.53 -14.08
C TYR A 141 9.12 18.36 -15.03
N ALA A 142 10.41 18.06 -15.24
CA ALA A 142 10.84 16.92 -16.05
C ALA A 142 10.37 15.58 -15.45
N LEU A 143 10.65 15.34 -14.17
CA LEU A 143 10.23 14.12 -13.45
C LEU A 143 8.70 13.96 -13.42
N LEU A 144 7.98 15.05 -13.19
CA LEU A 144 6.53 15.08 -13.16
C LEU A 144 5.94 14.66 -14.52
N LYS A 145 6.53 15.11 -15.62
CA LYS A 145 6.10 14.76 -16.98
C LYS A 145 6.29 13.26 -17.27
N GLU A 146 7.41 12.69 -16.86
CA GLU A 146 7.68 11.25 -17.00
C GLU A 146 6.71 10.40 -16.18
N HIS A 147 6.49 10.77 -14.91
CA HIS A 147 5.53 10.10 -14.05
C HIS A 147 4.10 10.18 -14.57
N GLN A 148 3.68 11.31 -15.16
CA GLN A 148 2.35 11.46 -15.76
C GLN A 148 2.15 10.52 -16.94
N LEU A 149 3.16 10.35 -17.81
CA LEU A 149 3.09 9.42 -18.93
C LEU A 149 3.04 7.96 -18.44
N ALA A 150 3.87 7.61 -17.45
CA ALA A 150 3.87 6.29 -16.84
C ALA A 150 2.53 5.96 -16.16
N LYS A 151 1.95 6.92 -15.42
CA LYS A 151 0.64 6.77 -14.79
C LYS A 151 -0.49 6.57 -15.80
N LYS A 152 -0.49 7.34 -16.90
CA LYS A 152 -1.45 7.15 -18.00
C LYS A 152 -1.34 5.75 -18.61
N LYS A 153 -0.11 5.28 -18.89
CA LYS A 153 0.12 3.92 -19.40
C LYS A 153 -0.39 2.85 -18.43
N MET A 154 -0.12 2.99 -17.13
CA MET A 154 -0.59 2.07 -16.10
C MET A 154 -2.12 1.98 -16.06
N ILE A 155 -2.81 3.11 -16.19
CA ILE A 155 -4.28 3.14 -16.29
C ILE A 155 -4.74 2.32 -17.50
N TYR A 156 -4.22 2.61 -18.72
CA TYR A 156 -4.62 1.87 -19.92
C TYR A 156 -4.35 0.35 -19.82
N CYS A 157 -3.21 -0.05 -19.23
CA CYS A 157 -2.91 -1.47 -18.97
C CYS A 157 -3.97 -2.12 -18.06
N PHE A 158 -4.43 -1.41 -17.03
CA PHE A 158 -5.45 -1.91 -16.11
C PHE A 158 -6.80 -2.13 -16.80
N TRP A 159 -7.23 -1.18 -17.64
CA TRP A 159 -8.45 -1.32 -18.45
C TRP A 159 -8.35 -2.48 -19.44
N GLY A 160 -7.18 -2.67 -20.08
CA GLY A 160 -6.94 -3.81 -20.97
C GLY A 160 -7.04 -5.16 -20.25
N LEU A 161 -6.46 -5.27 -19.05
CA LEU A 161 -6.56 -6.47 -18.21
C LEU A 161 -8.02 -6.80 -17.84
N PHE A 162 -8.79 -5.78 -17.44
CA PHE A 162 -10.20 -5.96 -17.09
C PHE A 162 -11.02 -6.44 -18.29
N LEU A 163 -10.76 -5.89 -19.48
CA LEU A 163 -11.41 -6.28 -20.72
C LEU A 163 -11.09 -7.74 -21.10
N VAL A 164 -9.82 -8.16 -20.97
CA VAL A 164 -9.42 -9.56 -21.20
C VAL A 164 -10.11 -10.52 -20.23
N LEU A 165 -10.16 -10.18 -18.93
CA LEU A 165 -10.86 -10.99 -17.92
C LEU A 165 -12.37 -11.09 -18.21
N ALA A 166 -12.99 -9.99 -18.63
CA ALA A 166 -14.40 -9.97 -19.03
C ALA A 166 -14.66 -10.88 -20.24
N LEU A 167 -13.78 -10.87 -21.25
CA LEU A 167 -13.89 -11.77 -22.40
C LEU A 167 -13.75 -13.24 -22.00
N ILE A 168 -12.80 -13.58 -21.12
CA ILE A 168 -12.63 -14.93 -20.58
C ILE A 168 -13.89 -15.37 -19.81
N TYR A 169 -14.43 -14.48 -18.99
CA TYR A 169 -15.66 -14.73 -18.24
C TYR A 169 -16.86 -14.98 -19.18
N MET A 170 -17.06 -14.10 -20.17
CA MET A 170 -18.12 -14.24 -21.17
C MET A 170 -17.97 -15.51 -22.01
N TRP A 171 -16.75 -15.88 -22.39
CA TRP A 171 -16.47 -17.13 -23.09
C TRP A 171 -16.84 -18.34 -22.23
N ARG A 172 -16.41 -18.33 -20.96
CA ARG A 172 -16.72 -19.40 -20.01
C ARG A 172 -18.22 -19.51 -19.76
N ASP A 173 -18.91 -18.38 -19.59
CA ASP A 173 -20.37 -18.32 -19.41
C ASP A 173 -21.09 -18.85 -20.66
N ARG A 174 -20.67 -18.44 -21.85
CA ARG A 174 -21.22 -18.93 -23.12
C ARG A 174 -21.01 -20.44 -23.29
N CYS A 175 -19.82 -20.96 -22.96
CA CYS A 175 -19.56 -22.39 -22.95
C CYS A 175 -20.44 -23.13 -21.93
N ARG A 176 -20.64 -22.57 -20.73
CA ARG A 176 -21.53 -23.16 -19.71
C ARG A 176 -22.98 -23.20 -20.17
N LYS A 177 -23.50 -22.09 -20.70
CA LYS A 177 -24.86 -21.99 -21.24
C LYS A 177 -25.08 -22.97 -22.38
N ASN A 178 -24.12 -23.10 -23.30
CA ASN A 178 -24.23 -24.07 -24.39
C ASN A 178 -24.30 -25.52 -23.89
N LYS A 179 -23.52 -25.89 -22.87
CA LYS A 179 -23.61 -27.22 -22.23
C LYS A 179 -24.95 -27.44 -21.53
N TYR A 180 -25.45 -26.41 -20.85
CA TYR A 180 -26.75 -26.46 -20.17
C TYR A 180 -27.91 -26.66 -21.16
N ILE A 181 -27.91 -25.92 -22.28
CA ILE A 181 -28.90 -26.05 -23.35
C ILE A 181 -28.85 -27.45 -23.99
N ALA A 182 -27.65 -28.01 -24.20
CA ALA A 182 -27.49 -29.37 -24.74
C ALA A 182 -28.07 -30.43 -23.80
N LEU A 183 -27.78 -30.33 -22.49
CA LEU A 183 -28.36 -31.22 -21.47
C LEU A 183 -29.87 -31.09 -21.38
N GLN A 184 -30.41 -29.87 -21.45
CA GLN A 184 -31.86 -29.64 -21.42
C GLN A 184 -32.56 -30.18 -22.67
N LYS A 185 -31.89 -30.14 -23.82
CA LYS A 185 -32.38 -30.76 -25.06
C LYS A 185 -32.46 -32.28 -24.93
N GLN A 186 -31.41 -32.93 -24.41
CA GLN A 186 -31.41 -34.37 -24.14
C GLN A 186 -32.50 -34.79 -23.13
N LEU A 187 -32.73 -33.97 -22.09
CA LEU A 187 -33.81 -34.21 -21.13
C LEU A 187 -35.19 -34.15 -21.79
N ASN A 188 -35.42 -33.20 -22.69
CA ASN A 188 -36.68 -33.06 -23.40
C ASN A 188 -36.90 -34.19 -24.43
N GLU A 189 -35.83 -34.64 -25.10
CA GLU A 189 -35.87 -35.80 -26.00
C GLU A 189 -36.24 -37.07 -25.22
N ASN A 190 -35.58 -37.35 -24.09
CA ASN A 190 -35.92 -38.47 -23.21
C ASN A 190 -37.36 -38.37 -22.66
N ARG A 191 -37.84 -37.17 -22.30
CA ARG A 191 -39.22 -36.95 -21.84
C ARG A 191 -40.25 -37.26 -22.94
N ALA A 192 -39.95 -36.91 -24.19
CA ALA A 192 -40.82 -37.21 -25.32
C ALA A 192 -40.88 -38.73 -25.61
N GLU A 193 -39.75 -39.43 -25.50
CA GLU A 193 -39.68 -40.89 -25.66
C GLU A 193 -40.49 -41.62 -24.57
N ILE A 194 -40.42 -41.19 -23.31
CA ILE A 194 -41.23 -41.75 -22.22
C ILE A 194 -42.74 -41.54 -22.47
N MET A 195 -43.12 -40.37 -22.98
CA MET A 195 -44.53 -40.07 -23.28
C MET A 195 -45.06 -40.98 -24.40
N MET A 196 -44.28 -41.19 -25.46
CA MET A 196 -44.57 -42.15 -26.55
C MET A 196 -44.67 -43.60 -26.04
N LEU A 197 -43.78 -44.01 -25.13
CA LEU A 197 -43.79 -45.36 -24.53
C LEU A 197 -44.92 -45.53 -23.50
N SER A 198 -45.40 -44.45 -22.89
CA SER A 198 -46.55 -44.48 -21.99
C SER A 198 -47.87 -44.74 -22.73
N GLU A 199 -48.00 -44.25 -23.97
CA GLU A 199 -49.14 -44.45 -24.88
C GLU A 199 -49.08 -45.79 -25.63
N SER A 200 -47.91 -46.43 -25.74
CA SER A 200 -47.74 -47.71 -26.42
C SER A 200 -48.06 -48.92 -25.52
N SER A 201 -48.87 -49.84 -26.04
CA SER A 201 -49.38 -51.06 -25.41
C SER A 201 -48.37 -52.23 -25.44
N ALA A 202 -47.15 -52.01 -24.95
CA ALA A 202 -46.09 -53.03 -24.88
C ALA A 202 -46.10 -53.82 -23.55
N PRO A 203 -45.50 -55.04 -23.50
CA PRO A 203 -45.63 -55.97 -22.38
C PRO A 203 -44.99 -55.46 -21.08
N ILE A 204 -45.62 -55.79 -19.95
CA ILE A 204 -45.42 -55.18 -18.62
C ILE A 204 -43.99 -55.37 -18.06
N GLU A 205 -43.28 -56.44 -18.42
CA GLU A 205 -41.94 -56.74 -17.89
C GLU A 205 -40.83 -55.88 -18.50
N GLU A 206 -40.80 -55.74 -19.83
CA GLU A 206 -39.82 -54.91 -20.55
C GLU A 206 -40.01 -53.41 -20.22
N LYS A 207 -41.28 -52.99 -20.08
CA LYS A 207 -41.67 -51.65 -19.63
C LYS A 207 -41.19 -51.33 -18.21
N SER A 208 -41.15 -52.32 -17.30
CA SER A 208 -40.69 -52.12 -15.93
C SER A 208 -39.16 -51.96 -15.84
N ALA A 209 -38.42 -52.66 -16.70
CA ALA A 209 -36.96 -52.60 -16.76
C ALA A 209 -36.46 -51.29 -17.39
N GLU A 210 -37.05 -50.85 -18.51
CA GLU A 210 -36.71 -49.57 -19.14
C GLU A 210 -37.09 -48.36 -18.28
N LEU A 211 -38.25 -48.39 -17.62
CA LEU A 211 -38.64 -47.35 -16.67
C LEU A 211 -37.68 -47.28 -15.47
N HIS A 212 -37.16 -48.43 -15.03
CA HIS A 212 -36.17 -48.49 -13.96
C HIS A 212 -34.81 -47.91 -14.41
N ASP A 213 -34.32 -48.29 -15.60
CA ASP A 213 -33.08 -47.75 -16.19
C ASP A 213 -33.16 -46.22 -16.35
N LEU A 214 -34.30 -45.72 -16.80
CA LEU A 214 -34.48 -44.30 -17.01
C LEU A 214 -34.59 -43.49 -15.70
N LYS A 215 -35.18 -44.06 -14.64
CA LYS A 215 -35.16 -43.47 -13.29
C LYS A 215 -33.74 -43.39 -12.73
N GLU A 216 -32.92 -44.40 -12.99
CA GLU A 216 -31.51 -44.43 -12.56
C GLU A 216 -30.68 -43.36 -13.28
N LYS A 217 -30.85 -43.22 -14.60
CA LYS A 217 -30.22 -42.15 -15.39
C LYS A 217 -30.62 -40.75 -14.89
N ASN A 218 -31.89 -40.53 -14.57
CA ASN A 218 -32.35 -39.26 -14.01
C ASN A 218 -31.69 -38.95 -12.66
N LEU A 219 -31.53 -39.96 -11.79
CA LEU A 219 -30.83 -39.79 -10.52
C LEU A 219 -29.35 -39.42 -10.73
N GLN A 220 -28.67 -40.09 -11.65
CA GLN A 220 -27.27 -39.78 -11.98
C GLN A 220 -27.08 -38.36 -12.52
N ILE A 221 -28.01 -37.87 -13.36
CA ILE A 221 -27.98 -36.49 -13.86
C ILE A 221 -28.16 -35.49 -12.70
N CYS A 222 -29.11 -35.71 -11.80
CA CYS A 222 -29.29 -34.86 -10.62
C CYS A 222 -28.04 -34.84 -9.72
N ILE A 223 -27.37 -35.97 -9.54
CA ILE A 223 -26.08 -36.04 -8.83
C ILE A 223 -25.06 -35.16 -9.56
N SER A 224 -24.87 -35.33 -10.87
CA SER A 224 -23.90 -34.54 -11.65
C SER A 224 -24.17 -33.02 -11.61
N LEU A 225 -25.44 -32.61 -11.57
CA LEU A 225 -25.85 -31.22 -11.41
C LEU A 225 -25.50 -30.71 -10.01
N PHE A 226 -25.80 -31.51 -8.98
CA PHE A 226 -25.43 -31.18 -7.61
C PHE A 226 -23.92 -31.07 -7.46
N GLU A 227 -23.12 -31.92 -8.10
CA GLU A 227 -21.64 -31.85 -8.06
C GLU A 227 -21.06 -30.53 -8.58
N ALA A 228 -21.77 -29.87 -9.50
CA ALA A 228 -21.40 -28.57 -10.03
C ALA A 228 -21.71 -27.39 -9.08
N THR A 229 -22.49 -27.62 -8.02
CA THR A 229 -22.92 -26.58 -7.06
C THR A 229 -21.87 -26.28 -5.99
N GLU A 230 -22.04 -25.15 -5.28
CA GLU A 230 -21.20 -24.85 -4.11
C GLU A 230 -21.58 -25.72 -2.91
N GLY A 231 -22.84 -26.10 -2.79
CA GLY A 231 -23.35 -27.01 -1.77
C GLY A 231 -22.63 -28.35 -1.80
N TYR A 232 -22.39 -28.93 -2.97
CA TYR A 232 -21.61 -30.18 -3.06
C TYR A 232 -20.15 -30.00 -2.64
N LYS A 233 -19.48 -28.92 -3.04
CA LYS A 233 -18.10 -28.65 -2.60
C LYS A 233 -18.00 -28.57 -1.09
N LYS A 234 -18.93 -27.83 -0.46
CA LYS A 234 -19.05 -27.72 0.99
C LYS A 234 -19.37 -29.07 1.65
N LEU A 235 -20.26 -29.87 1.06
CA LEU A 235 -20.58 -31.22 1.54
C LEU A 235 -19.37 -32.16 1.45
N ASN A 236 -18.61 -32.12 0.36
CA ASN A 236 -17.42 -32.94 0.17
C ASN A 236 -16.27 -32.54 1.12
N GLU A 237 -16.09 -31.23 1.36
CA GLU A 237 -15.18 -30.74 2.42
C GLU A 237 -15.54 -31.32 3.79
N LEU A 238 -16.84 -31.35 4.12
CA LEU A 238 -17.32 -31.92 5.37
C LEU A 238 -17.12 -33.45 5.45
N LYS A 239 -17.34 -34.18 4.35
CA LYS A 239 -17.09 -35.63 4.25
C LYS A 239 -15.62 -35.98 4.55
N ASN A 240 -14.68 -35.18 4.06
CA ASN A 240 -13.24 -35.40 4.20
C ASN A 240 -12.62 -34.82 5.50
N MET A 241 -13.39 -34.05 6.28
CA MET A 241 -12.91 -33.43 7.52
C MET A 241 -12.97 -34.37 8.73
N LYS A 242 -12.01 -34.27 9.66
CA LYS A 242 -12.03 -35.02 10.94
C LYS A 242 -13.30 -34.68 11.77
N PRO A 243 -13.93 -35.66 12.43
CA PRO A 243 -15.25 -35.51 13.06
C PRO A 243 -15.34 -34.39 14.11
N GLY A 244 -14.26 -34.10 14.86
CA GLY A 244 -14.25 -33.03 15.87
C GLY A 244 -14.34 -31.60 15.32
N LYS A 245 -13.84 -31.33 14.10
CA LYS A 245 -13.92 -30.00 13.46
C LYS A 245 -15.17 -29.82 12.59
N ARG A 246 -15.83 -30.94 12.29
CA ARG A 246 -16.98 -31.04 11.39
C ARG A 246 -18.23 -30.36 11.97
N ILE A 247 -18.48 -30.55 13.28
CA ILE A 247 -19.68 -30.04 13.97
C ILE A 247 -19.79 -28.51 13.86
N LEU A 248 -18.69 -27.79 14.01
CA LEU A 248 -18.69 -26.33 13.97
C LEU A 248 -18.99 -25.80 12.56
N LYS A 249 -18.37 -26.40 11.52
CA LYS A 249 -18.55 -25.98 10.12
C LYS A 249 -19.87 -26.41 9.50
N ILE A 250 -20.52 -27.45 10.04
CA ILE A 250 -21.84 -27.87 9.56
C ILE A 250 -22.81 -26.69 9.65
N GLN A 251 -22.82 -25.94 10.76
CA GLN A 251 -23.76 -24.83 10.95
C GLN A 251 -23.59 -23.73 9.88
N ASP A 252 -22.34 -23.41 9.52
CA ASP A 252 -22.04 -22.39 8.49
C ASP A 252 -22.43 -22.85 7.07
N TYR A 253 -22.38 -24.15 6.81
CA TYR A 253 -22.58 -24.71 5.47
C TYR A 253 -23.99 -25.25 5.25
N ARG A 254 -24.76 -25.46 6.33
CA ARG A 254 -26.05 -26.16 6.36
C ARG A 254 -27.05 -25.62 5.35
N GLU A 255 -27.40 -24.33 5.45
CA GLU A 255 -28.44 -23.74 4.59
C GLU A 255 -28.07 -23.81 3.10
N ARG A 256 -26.78 -23.63 2.78
CA ARG A 256 -26.29 -23.72 1.40
C ARG A 256 -26.39 -25.15 0.86
N ILE A 257 -26.04 -26.15 1.67
CA ILE A 257 -26.15 -27.56 1.29
C ILE A 257 -27.62 -27.95 1.09
N ILE A 258 -28.49 -27.55 2.02
CA ILE A 258 -29.93 -27.86 1.96
C ILE A 258 -30.56 -27.24 0.70
N GLY A 259 -30.27 -25.96 0.43
CA GLY A 259 -30.79 -25.24 -0.74
C GLY A 259 -30.39 -25.91 -2.05
N ASP A 260 -29.09 -26.14 -2.25
CA ASP A 260 -28.57 -26.70 -3.49
C ASP A 260 -29.04 -28.15 -3.72
N ILE A 261 -29.22 -28.96 -2.66
CA ILE A 261 -29.84 -30.31 -2.77
C ILE A 261 -31.31 -30.20 -3.16
N ARG A 262 -32.10 -29.35 -2.49
CA ARG A 262 -33.55 -29.22 -2.78
C ARG A 262 -33.80 -28.74 -4.21
N GLU A 263 -32.97 -27.83 -4.72
CA GLU A 263 -33.05 -27.36 -6.09
C GLU A 263 -32.62 -28.45 -7.09
N SER A 264 -31.49 -29.13 -6.85
CA SER A 264 -30.95 -30.13 -7.79
C SER A 264 -31.78 -31.41 -7.88
N PHE A 265 -32.51 -31.75 -6.81
CA PHE A 265 -33.30 -32.97 -6.69
C PHE A 265 -34.81 -32.74 -6.65
N LEU A 266 -35.29 -31.54 -7.02
CA LEU A 266 -36.72 -31.18 -6.96
C LEU A 266 -37.62 -32.20 -7.67
N ASP A 267 -37.24 -32.62 -8.87
CA ASP A 267 -37.97 -33.61 -9.66
C ASP A 267 -37.93 -35.01 -9.03
N VAL A 268 -36.81 -35.38 -8.39
CA VAL A 268 -36.67 -36.67 -7.67
C VAL A 268 -37.55 -36.66 -6.41
N MET A 269 -37.60 -35.54 -5.69
CA MET A 269 -38.49 -35.36 -4.54
C MET A 269 -39.96 -35.45 -4.94
N ASN A 270 -40.35 -34.82 -6.05
CA ASN A 270 -41.72 -34.89 -6.57
C ASN A 270 -42.09 -36.31 -7.00
N ASN A 271 -41.21 -37.01 -7.71
CA ASN A 271 -41.42 -38.42 -8.08
C ASN A 271 -41.55 -39.33 -6.84
N LEU A 272 -40.71 -39.15 -5.82
CA LEU A 272 -40.83 -39.89 -4.56
C LEU A 272 -42.14 -39.57 -3.83
N ARG A 273 -42.58 -38.32 -3.86
CA ARG A 273 -43.84 -37.87 -3.27
C ARG A 273 -45.07 -38.45 -3.99
N GLU A 274 -45.03 -38.56 -5.30
CA GLU A 274 -46.09 -39.18 -6.09
C GLU A 274 -46.23 -40.68 -5.80
N ASN A 275 -45.10 -41.37 -5.60
CA ASN A 275 -45.06 -42.77 -5.22
C ASN A 275 -45.36 -43.00 -3.72
N CYS A 276 -45.24 -41.97 -2.87
CA CYS A 276 -45.42 -42.06 -1.43
C CYS A 276 -46.21 -40.84 -0.92
N ARG A 277 -47.54 -40.86 -1.09
CA ARG A 277 -48.45 -39.71 -0.84
C ARG A 277 -48.48 -39.16 0.60
N SER A 278 -47.84 -39.83 1.57
CA SER A 278 -47.91 -39.52 3.00
C SER A 278 -46.58 -39.12 3.66
N LEU A 279 -45.51 -38.92 2.85
CA LEU A 279 -44.20 -38.47 3.31
C LEU A 279 -44.10 -36.93 3.37
N THR A 280 -43.46 -36.41 4.41
CA THR A 280 -43.19 -34.97 4.53
C THR A 280 -41.97 -34.55 3.70
N ASN A 281 -41.82 -33.27 3.37
CA ASN A 281 -40.62 -32.76 2.67
C ASN A 281 -39.32 -33.06 3.43
N GLU A 282 -39.41 -33.11 4.75
CA GLU A 282 -38.34 -33.48 5.66
C GLU A 282 -37.99 -34.97 5.60
N ASP A 283 -38.97 -35.84 5.35
CA ASP A 283 -38.75 -37.27 5.12
C ASP A 283 -38.10 -37.52 3.75
N LEU A 284 -38.56 -36.80 2.72
CA LEU A 284 -37.99 -36.86 1.37
C LEU A 284 -36.54 -36.38 1.35
N PHE A 285 -36.24 -35.29 2.06
CA PHE A 285 -34.89 -34.78 2.21
C PHE A 285 -33.96 -35.78 2.90
N TYR A 286 -34.46 -36.47 3.94
CA TYR A 286 -33.72 -37.55 4.59
C TYR A 286 -33.44 -38.73 3.62
N CYS A 287 -34.39 -39.12 2.77
CA CYS A 287 -34.16 -40.14 1.74
C CYS A 287 -33.05 -39.72 0.77
N LEU A 288 -33.05 -38.47 0.31
CA LEU A 288 -32.01 -37.94 -0.58
C LEU A 288 -30.61 -37.95 0.06
N LEU A 289 -30.49 -37.59 1.34
CA LEU A 289 -29.21 -37.64 2.04
C LEU A 289 -28.63 -39.06 2.12
N ASN A 290 -29.49 -40.08 2.24
CA ASN A 290 -29.07 -41.48 2.21
C ASN A 290 -28.67 -41.93 0.80
N LEU A 291 -29.39 -41.49 -0.23
CA LEU A 291 -29.03 -41.71 -1.64
C LEU A 291 -27.69 -41.05 -2.01
N LEU A 292 -27.37 -39.88 -1.43
CA LEU A 292 -26.08 -39.19 -1.57
C LEU A 292 -24.96 -39.78 -0.68
N HIS A 293 -25.22 -40.90 -0.03
CA HIS A 293 -24.31 -41.62 0.86
C HIS A 293 -23.67 -40.71 1.91
N CYS A 294 -24.49 -39.87 2.56
CA CYS A 294 -24.00 -39.03 3.64
C CYS A 294 -23.71 -39.88 4.89
N PRO A 295 -22.51 -39.75 5.50
CA PRO A 295 -22.21 -40.36 6.79
C PRO A 295 -23.24 -40.01 7.88
N LYS A 296 -23.49 -40.94 8.80
CA LYS A 296 -24.53 -40.80 9.84
C LYS A 296 -24.34 -39.55 10.72
N ASP A 297 -23.10 -39.20 11.03
CA ASP A 297 -22.75 -38.03 11.82
C ASP A 297 -22.99 -36.72 11.07
N LEU A 298 -22.75 -36.69 9.76
CA LEU A 298 -23.11 -35.55 8.90
C LEU A 298 -24.61 -35.39 8.74
N LEU A 299 -25.32 -36.51 8.63
CA LEU A 299 -26.77 -36.52 8.50
C LEU A 299 -27.44 -35.88 9.73
N LEU A 300 -26.99 -36.22 10.94
CA LEU A 300 -27.48 -35.63 12.19
C LEU A 300 -27.29 -34.11 12.21
N GLY A 301 -26.11 -33.64 11.78
CA GLY A 301 -25.79 -32.22 11.78
C GLY A 301 -26.51 -31.42 10.68
N ILE A 302 -26.60 -31.94 9.46
CA ILE A 302 -27.30 -31.25 8.35
C ILE A 302 -28.79 -31.17 8.65
N MET A 303 -29.38 -32.23 9.20
CA MET A 303 -30.79 -32.25 9.56
C MET A 303 -31.12 -31.52 10.86
N ASP A 304 -30.10 -31.16 11.65
CA ASP A 304 -30.26 -30.62 13.01
C ASP A 304 -31.20 -31.48 13.87
N ALA A 305 -30.95 -32.80 13.88
CA ALA A 305 -31.82 -33.78 14.50
C ALA A 305 -31.05 -34.75 15.41
N SER A 306 -31.69 -35.17 16.51
CA SER A 306 -31.12 -36.18 17.41
C SER A 306 -31.14 -37.58 16.79
N SER A 307 -30.27 -38.46 17.31
CA SER A 307 -30.19 -39.86 16.85
C SER A 307 -31.54 -40.58 16.93
N ASP A 308 -32.32 -40.33 17.99
CA ASP A 308 -33.63 -40.96 18.17
C ASP A 308 -34.69 -40.36 17.24
N ALA A 309 -34.61 -39.06 16.91
CA ALA A 309 -35.48 -38.45 15.91
C ALA A 309 -35.24 -39.04 14.51
N ILE A 310 -33.99 -39.33 14.14
CA ILE A 310 -33.66 -40.00 12.87
C ILE A 310 -34.17 -41.44 12.83
N LYS A 311 -34.05 -42.19 13.92
CA LYS A 311 -34.59 -43.57 14.02
C LYS A 311 -36.11 -43.58 13.87
N ALA A 312 -36.81 -42.69 14.56
CA ALA A 312 -38.26 -42.54 14.44
C ALA A 312 -38.67 -42.14 13.01
N ARG A 313 -37.89 -41.28 12.35
CA ARG A 313 -38.09 -40.90 10.94
C ARG A 313 -37.93 -42.09 10.00
N LYS A 314 -36.87 -42.90 10.16
CA LYS A 314 -36.65 -44.11 9.36
C LYS A 314 -37.78 -45.13 9.53
N HIS A 315 -38.28 -45.35 10.75
CA HIS A 315 -39.40 -46.25 11.00
C HIS A 315 -40.68 -45.77 10.31
N ARG A 316 -41.00 -44.47 10.44
CA ARG A 316 -42.16 -43.86 9.77
C ARG A 316 -42.09 -43.98 8.25
N ILE A 317 -40.90 -43.88 7.65
CA ILE A 317 -40.73 -44.05 6.20
C ILE A 317 -40.94 -45.51 5.82
N LYS A 318 -40.42 -46.47 6.62
CA LYS A 318 -40.60 -47.90 6.39
C LYS A 318 -42.08 -48.30 6.35
N ASP A 319 -42.90 -47.73 7.21
CA ASP A 319 -44.34 -48.04 7.27
C ASP A 319 -45.15 -47.44 6.11
N LYS A 320 -44.56 -46.48 5.38
CA LYS A 320 -45.23 -45.66 4.34
C LYS A 320 -44.68 -45.85 2.94
N MET A 321 -43.58 -46.59 2.79
CA MET A 321 -42.84 -46.78 1.55
C MET A 321 -42.83 -48.27 1.20
N ASP A 322 -42.91 -48.60 -0.09
CA ASP A 322 -42.80 -49.98 -0.53
C ASP A 322 -41.45 -50.59 -0.13
N THR A 323 -41.46 -51.88 0.20
CA THR A 323 -40.31 -52.64 0.68
C THR A 323 -39.13 -52.59 -0.28
N VAL A 324 -39.38 -52.70 -1.59
CA VAL A 324 -38.35 -52.65 -2.63
C VAL A 324 -37.70 -51.26 -2.73
N LEU A 325 -38.51 -50.20 -2.64
CA LEU A 325 -38.02 -48.83 -2.67
C LEU A 325 -37.29 -48.44 -1.37
N PHE A 326 -37.75 -48.95 -0.23
CA PHE A 326 -37.10 -48.75 1.06
C PHE A 326 -35.69 -49.36 1.09
N ASP A 327 -35.55 -50.59 0.60
CA ASP A 327 -34.25 -51.26 0.52
C ASP A 327 -33.32 -50.59 -0.49
N LYS A 328 -33.82 -49.99 -1.57
CA LYS A 328 -32.98 -49.21 -2.50
C LYS A 328 -32.42 -47.92 -1.88
N VAL A 329 -33.19 -47.25 -1.02
CA VAL A 329 -32.79 -45.97 -0.39
C VAL A 329 -31.92 -46.20 0.85
N PHE A 330 -32.19 -47.25 1.63
CA PHE A 330 -31.57 -47.48 2.94
C PHE A 330 -30.74 -48.77 3.04
N GLY A 331 -30.73 -49.61 2.00
CA GLY A 331 -30.02 -50.88 1.96
C GLY A 331 -28.51 -50.72 1.79
N SER A 332 -27.77 -51.68 2.34
CA SER A 332 -26.31 -51.70 2.42
C SER A 332 -25.59 -52.10 1.11
N ASP A 333 -26.32 -52.49 0.07
CA ASP A 333 -25.75 -53.08 -1.15
C ASP A 333 -25.25 -52.08 -2.21
N ASN A 334 -25.47 -50.78 -2.03
CA ASN A 334 -24.87 -49.75 -2.89
C ASN A 334 -23.38 -49.47 -2.58
N GLN A 335 -22.74 -50.28 -1.73
CA GLN A 335 -21.29 -50.18 -1.43
C GLN A 335 -20.36 -50.71 -2.54
N LYS A 336 -20.87 -51.15 -3.69
CA LYS A 336 -20.07 -51.83 -4.74
C LYS A 336 -20.06 -51.21 -6.13
N LEU A 337 -20.53 -49.97 -6.31
CA LEU A 337 -20.42 -49.25 -7.58
C LEU A 337 -19.75 -47.88 -7.38
N MET A 338 -18.51 -47.92 -6.89
CA MET A 338 -17.47 -46.97 -7.29
C MET A 338 -16.09 -47.61 -7.16
#